data_AF-A0A2M7YTC7-F1
#
_entry.id   AF-A0A2M7YTC7-F1
#
_cell.length_a   1.000
_cell.length_b   1.000
_cell.length_c   1.000
_cell.angle_alpha   90.00
_cell.angle_beta   90.00
_cell.angle_gamma   90.00
#
_symmetry.space_group_name_H-M   'P 1'
#
loop_
_entity.id
_entity.type
_entity.pdbx_description
1 polymer ?
#
loop_
_entity_poly.entity_id
_entity_poly.type
_entity_poly.pdbx_seq_one_letter_code
_entity_poly.pdbx_strand_id
1 'polypeptide(L)'
;MHPGPAPRRTRRNRLVRPAAVDQGGHPGGHERRPRPDRASENPLVGSSGILDRLGRPGWRCSVSERCLRTRCPGDRLAGPTATHFTLKVRTMGKSMTISILRRNPLRVFFLVAIASVLAGGIAISQPTPGGFASGRASFAVAFQDEVARYRVMAGFVLPGEEVRFRVVEDERNRSFQLEGPDGLLLKSRAHDWVWQAPVVTGVYPVRVTCQDNGESILLNVFVLVPFSQVVNGRLNGYRIGSYPDKPLKGLDIYKPPVGFVEVTAENPNTAVSPHFTLGQFLCKQESGYPKYLVLRTRLLRKLEFVLQTINRAGIRCDQLTVMSGYRTPWYNKAIGNVQYSRHVWGGAADVYVDVDPIDGQMDDLNKDGKIDIKDAAVVYRIIDDRFSEDAWTPFVGGLGQYRVTASHGPFVHVDVRGFRARWGD
;
A
#
# COMPACT_ATOMS: atom_id res chain seq x y z
N MET A 1 -54.03 8.24 -17.66
CA MET A 1 -54.72 7.43 -18.70
C MET A 1 -53.67 6.88 -19.67
N HIS A 2 -54.00 5.85 -20.46
CA HIS A 2 -53.07 5.18 -21.38
C HIS A 2 -52.85 5.96 -22.71
N PRO A 3 -51.81 5.63 -23.52
CA PRO A 3 -51.34 6.44 -24.65
C PRO A 3 -51.98 6.10 -26.00
N GLY A 4 -51.79 7.00 -26.98
CA GLY A 4 -52.07 6.77 -28.41
C GLY A 4 -50.89 6.16 -29.20
N PRO A 5 -51.11 5.64 -30.43
CA PRO A 5 -50.24 4.62 -31.03
C PRO A 5 -49.36 5.08 -32.21
N ALA A 6 -48.38 4.24 -32.56
CA ALA A 6 -47.59 4.33 -33.80
C ALA A 6 -48.08 3.34 -34.88
N PRO A 7 -47.93 3.65 -36.19
CA PRO A 7 -48.20 2.73 -37.29
C PRO A 7 -46.98 1.88 -37.72
N ARG A 8 -47.23 0.63 -38.14
CA ARG A 8 -46.28 -0.30 -38.81
C ARG A 8 -46.28 -0.04 -40.34
N ARG A 9 -45.24 -0.37 -41.13
CA ARG A 9 -44.86 -1.73 -41.65
C ARG A 9 -43.33 -1.78 -42.01
N THR A 10 -42.67 -2.49 -42.95
CA THR A 10 -43.04 -3.26 -44.19
C THR A 10 -42.02 -4.40 -44.48
N ARG A 11 -41.55 -4.62 -45.73
CA ARG A 11 -40.63 -5.66 -46.28
C ARG A 11 -39.92 -5.05 -47.55
N ARG A 12 -38.95 -5.62 -48.29
CA ARG A 12 -38.23 -6.92 -48.48
C ARG A 12 -36.86 -6.55 -49.17
N ASN A 13 -35.81 -7.35 -49.52
CA ASN A 13 -35.63 -8.77 -49.85
C ASN A 13 -34.25 -9.41 -49.50
N ARG A 14 -33.12 -8.90 -50.02
CA ARG A 14 -32.04 -9.74 -50.62
C ARG A 14 -30.62 -9.46 -50.05
N LEU A 15 -29.63 -10.37 -49.95
CA LEU A 15 -29.43 -11.81 -50.28
C LEU A 15 -28.86 -12.21 -51.69
N VAL A 16 -27.54 -12.12 -51.88
CA VAL A 16 -26.73 -12.89 -52.88
C VAL A 16 -25.32 -13.20 -52.31
N ARG A 17 -24.78 -14.39 -52.60
CA ARG A 17 -23.34 -14.78 -52.59
C ARG A 17 -23.02 -15.41 -53.96
N PRO A 18 -21.80 -15.22 -54.50
CA PRO A 18 -20.90 -16.34 -54.87
C PRO A 18 -19.42 -16.00 -54.53
N ALA A 19 -18.37 -16.81 -54.73
CA ALA A 19 -18.16 -18.28 -54.83
C ALA A 19 -16.64 -18.54 -54.55
N ALA A 20 -16.13 -19.77 -54.74
CA ALA A 20 -14.73 -20.15 -54.42
C ALA A 20 -14.02 -20.79 -55.65
N VAL A 21 -12.92 -21.55 -55.42
CA VAL A 21 -12.08 -22.31 -56.39
C VAL A 21 -10.93 -21.45 -56.99
N ASP A 22 -9.66 -21.88 -57.14
CA ASP A 22 -9.06 -23.24 -57.12
C ASP A 22 -7.68 -23.43 -56.38
N GLN A 23 -7.15 -24.66 -56.47
CA GLN A 23 -5.97 -25.30 -55.88
C GLN A 23 -4.57 -24.84 -56.38
N GLY A 24 -3.51 -25.26 -55.67
CA GLY A 24 -2.26 -25.72 -56.30
C GLY A 24 -0.95 -25.63 -55.49
N GLY A 25 -0.24 -26.75 -55.30
CA GLY A 25 1.24 -26.76 -55.14
C GLY A 25 1.85 -27.28 -53.82
N HIS A 26 2.36 -28.53 -53.85
CA HIS A 26 3.41 -29.05 -52.94
C HIS A 26 4.32 -29.96 -53.79
N PRO A 27 5.65 -29.89 -53.68
CA PRO A 27 6.44 -30.62 -52.66
C PRO A 27 7.30 -29.64 -51.82
N GLY A 28 8.22 -30.03 -50.91
CA GLY A 28 8.69 -31.35 -50.48
C GLY A 28 10.23 -31.41 -50.49
N GLY A 29 10.87 -31.55 -49.32
CA GLY A 29 12.33 -31.57 -49.20
C GLY A 29 12.82 -31.86 -47.78
N HIS A 30 13.71 -32.84 -47.63
CA HIS A 30 14.44 -33.12 -46.40
C HIS A 30 15.70 -32.23 -46.31
N GLU A 31 16.19 -31.92 -45.10
CA GLU A 31 17.36 -32.62 -44.52
C GLU A 31 17.84 -32.11 -43.14
N ARG A 32 18.41 -33.05 -42.38
CA ARG A 32 19.48 -32.98 -41.35
C ARG A 32 19.48 -31.88 -40.26
N ARG A 33 19.41 -32.36 -39.01
CA ARG A 33 20.03 -31.71 -37.83
C ARG A 33 21.56 -31.82 -37.89
N PRO A 34 22.28 -31.02 -37.09
CA PRO A 34 23.20 -31.66 -36.12
C PRO A 34 23.00 -31.19 -34.66
N ARG A 35 23.56 -32.00 -33.76
CA ARG A 35 23.75 -31.82 -32.30
C ARG A 35 24.85 -32.82 -31.88
N PRO A 36 25.50 -32.67 -30.72
CA PRO A 36 25.68 -31.48 -29.87
C PRO A 36 27.18 -31.13 -29.74
N ASP A 37 27.57 -30.25 -28.81
CA ASP A 37 28.88 -30.40 -28.16
C ASP A 37 28.84 -30.05 -26.66
N ARG A 38 29.89 -30.41 -25.93
CA ARG A 38 30.02 -30.44 -24.46
C ARG A 38 30.38 -29.04 -23.90
N ALA A 39 29.69 -28.52 -22.88
CA ALA A 39 29.66 -28.93 -21.46
C ALA A 39 30.95 -28.59 -20.67
N SER A 40 30.80 -27.70 -19.69
CA SER A 40 31.70 -27.51 -18.54
C SER A 40 30.86 -27.05 -17.33
N GLU A 41 31.25 -27.45 -16.11
CA GLU A 41 30.45 -27.24 -14.89
C GLU A 41 31.25 -26.48 -13.81
N ASN A 42 30.62 -25.44 -13.23
CA ASN A 42 30.82 -24.99 -11.83
C ASN A 42 32.23 -24.47 -11.42
N PRO A 43 32.41 -23.87 -10.21
CA PRO A 43 31.44 -23.70 -9.12
C PRO A 43 31.16 -22.25 -8.67
N LEU A 44 30.19 -22.15 -7.75
CA LEU A 44 29.84 -20.96 -6.98
C LEU A 44 31.00 -20.45 -6.10
N VAL A 45 31.17 -19.12 -6.01
CA VAL A 45 31.97 -18.46 -4.97
C VAL A 45 31.17 -17.31 -4.36
N GLY A 46 31.31 -17.13 -3.04
CA GLY A 46 30.39 -16.32 -2.23
C GLY A 46 30.58 -14.81 -2.22
N SER A 47 29.66 -14.18 -1.50
CA SER A 47 29.56 -12.75 -1.21
C SER A 47 30.78 -12.13 -0.50
N SER A 48 31.20 -10.95 -0.95
CA SER A 48 31.49 -9.81 -0.05
C SER A 48 31.35 -8.49 -0.84
N GLY A 49 30.97 -7.41 -0.15
CA GLY A 49 30.49 -6.18 -0.80
C GLY A 49 31.57 -5.14 -1.13
N ILE A 50 31.16 -4.16 -1.94
CA ILE A 50 31.74 -2.81 -1.96
C ILE A 50 30.60 -1.83 -1.69
N LEU A 51 30.65 -1.19 -0.52
CA LEU A 51 29.81 -0.05 -0.18
C LEU A 51 30.64 0.87 0.72
N ASP A 52 31.49 1.69 0.11
CA ASP A 52 32.34 2.65 0.84
C ASP A 52 32.54 3.94 0.03
N ARG A 53 31.68 4.93 0.30
CA ARG A 53 31.97 6.37 0.22
C ARG A 53 30.83 7.21 0.79
N LEU A 54 31.22 8.20 1.59
CA LEU A 54 30.45 9.25 2.32
C LEU A 54 30.13 8.90 3.78
N GLY A 55 30.99 9.38 4.69
CA GLY A 55 30.93 9.07 6.12
C GLY A 55 30.62 10.27 7.03
N ARG A 56 30.41 9.96 8.32
CA ARG A 56 30.45 10.90 9.45
C ARG A 56 31.19 10.24 10.63
N PRO A 57 31.95 10.98 11.46
CA PRO A 57 32.74 10.40 12.55
C PRO A 57 31.91 10.17 13.82
N GLY A 58 32.35 9.24 14.68
CA GLY A 58 31.92 9.20 16.09
C GLY A 58 31.98 7.84 16.78
N TRP A 59 31.71 6.75 16.07
CA TRP A 59 31.50 5.43 16.68
C TRP A 59 32.45 4.38 16.09
N ARG A 60 33.10 3.59 16.95
CA ARG A 60 33.80 2.35 16.60
C ARG A 60 33.44 1.27 17.61
N CYS A 61 32.74 0.23 17.15
CA CYS A 61 32.61 -1.03 17.88
C CYS A 61 33.60 -2.04 17.28
N SER A 62 34.34 -2.77 18.12
CA SER A 62 35.32 -3.75 17.66
C SER A 62 35.24 -5.02 18.50
N VAL A 63 34.74 -6.09 17.90
CA VAL A 63 34.80 -7.44 18.46
C VAL A 63 36.04 -8.12 17.88
N SER A 64 36.90 -8.69 18.73
CA SER A 64 38.09 -9.43 18.30
C SER A 64 38.11 -10.81 18.96
N GLU A 65 37.82 -11.84 18.18
CA GLU A 65 37.94 -13.24 18.62
C GLU A 65 39.38 -13.72 18.39
N ARG A 66 39.98 -14.41 19.37
CA ARG A 66 41.39 -14.84 19.31
C ARG A 66 41.53 -16.33 19.63
N CYS A 67 41.39 -17.16 18.61
CA CYS A 67 41.51 -18.61 18.73
C CYS A 67 42.98 -19.05 18.73
N LEU A 68 43.51 -19.44 19.89
CA LEU A 68 44.81 -20.10 20.00
C LEU A 68 44.64 -21.60 19.71
N ARG A 69 45.34 -22.11 18.69
CA ARG A 69 45.43 -23.55 18.38
C ARG A 69 46.88 -24.01 18.42
N THR A 70 47.24 -24.77 19.46
CA THR A 70 48.40 -25.67 19.42
C THR A 70 47.98 -27.00 18.76
N ARG A 71 48.91 -27.63 18.02
CA ARG A 71 48.72 -28.99 17.46
C ARG A 71 49.75 -29.94 18.09
N CYS A 72 49.28 -31.07 18.59
CA CYS A 72 50.00 -32.35 18.61
C CYS A 72 48.97 -33.48 18.36
N PRO A 73 49.35 -34.60 17.74
CA PRO A 73 48.44 -35.73 17.47
C PRO A 73 48.50 -36.80 18.57
N GLY A 74 47.35 -37.41 18.90
CA GLY A 74 47.28 -38.60 19.75
C GLY A 74 46.07 -38.66 20.68
N ASP A 75 45.33 -39.76 20.58
CA ASP A 75 44.32 -40.26 21.53
C ASP A 75 43.15 -39.37 21.99
N ARG A 76 42.35 -39.91 22.91
CA ARG A 76 40.90 -39.68 23.03
C ARG A 76 40.50 -38.88 24.29
N LEU A 77 39.31 -38.30 24.22
CA LEU A 77 38.50 -37.77 25.34
C LEU A 77 39.08 -36.56 26.12
N ALA A 78 38.55 -35.36 25.82
CA ALA A 78 38.59 -34.20 26.71
C ALA A 78 37.26 -33.42 26.62
N GLY A 79 36.87 -32.76 27.71
CA GLY A 79 35.57 -32.09 27.87
C GLY A 79 35.46 -30.69 27.24
N PRO A 80 34.33 -29.99 27.46
CA PRO A 80 34.05 -28.70 26.84
C PRO A 80 35.00 -27.58 27.31
N THR A 81 35.51 -26.81 26.35
CA THR A 81 36.38 -25.66 26.57
C THR A 81 35.62 -24.43 27.07
N ALA A 82 36.24 -23.64 27.96
CA ALA A 82 35.62 -22.46 28.57
C ALA A 82 35.95 -21.16 27.83
N THR A 83 34.99 -20.61 27.10
CA THR A 83 35.14 -19.33 26.38
C THR A 83 35.11 -18.13 27.33
N HIS A 84 36.11 -17.25 27.24
CA HIS A 84 36.11 -15.96 27.94
C HIS A 84 35.58 -14.85 27.02
N PHE A 85 34.70 -14.00 27.55
CA PHE A 85 34.24 -12.78 26.89
C PHE A 85 34.50 -11.57 27.79
N THR A 86 35.07 -10.51 27.21
CA THR A 86 35.39 -9.25 27.92
C THR A 86 34.73 -8.10 27.18
N LEU A 87 33.71 -7.49 27.79
CA LEU A 87 33.08 -6.28 27.24
C LEU A 87 33.74 -5.03 27.85
N LYS A 88 34.25 -4.15 26.98
CA LYS A 88 34.71 -2.81 27.36
C LYS A 88 33.83 -1.76 26.70
N VAL A 89 33.15 -0.98 27.54
CA VAL A 89 32.36 0.18 27.12
C VAL A 89 33.12 1.44 27.54
N ARG A 90 33.24 2.40 26.62
CA ARG A 90 33.78 3.74 26.88
C ARG A 90 32.74 4.78 26.49
N THR A 91 32.41 5.64 27.44
CA THR A 91 31.74 6.92 27.22
C THR A 91 32.63 8.02 27.82
N MET A 92 32.30 9.30 27.60
CA MET A 92 33.20 10.42 27.93
C MET A 92 33.66 10.38 29.41
N GLY A 93 34.98 10.29 29.61
CA GLY A 93 35.64 10.46 30.92
C GLY A 93 35.80 9.22 31.81
N LYS A 94 35.08 8.10 31.59
CA LYS A 94 35.20 6.89 32.44
C LYS A 94 35.20 5.59 31.63
N SER A 95 35.81 4.55 32.21
CA SER A 95 35.94 3.21 31.61
C SER A 95 35.52 2.14 32.62
N MET A 96 34.61 1.26 32.22
CA MET A 96 34.19 0.11 33.01
C MET A 96 34.54 -1.18 32.25
N THR A 97 34.95 -2.22 32.99
CA THR A 97 35.21 -3.56 32.44
C THR A 97 34.38 -4.56 33.22
N ILE A 98 33.61 -5.39 32.53
CA ILE A 98 32.81 -6.45 33.14
C ILE A 98 33.33 -7.78 32.61
N SER A 99 33.75 -8.65 33.53
CA SER A 99 34.21 -10.02 33.26
C SER A 99 33.18 -10.99 33.81
N ILE A 100 32.62 -11.86 32.96
CA ILE A 100 31.58 -12.82 33.35
C ILE A 100 32.12 -14.24 33.17
N LEU A 101 32.24 -14.97 34.28
CA LEU A 101 32.68 -16.37 34.27
C LEU A 101 31.46 -17.30 34.28
N ARG A 102 31.13 -17.91 33.14
CA ARG A 102 30.06 -18.94 33.08
C ARG A 102 30.57 -20.27 33.63
N ARG A 103 30.02 -20.72 34.77
CA ARG A 103 30.00 -22.13 35.18
C ARG A 103 28.62 -22.52 35.70
N ASN A 104 28.10 -23.61 35.13
CA ASN A 104 26.88 -24.35 35.47
C ASN A 104 25.52 -23.63 35.33
N PRO A 105 24.48 -24.29 34.75
CA PRO A 105 23.13 -23.74 34.65
C PRO A 105 22.17 -24.40 35.65
N LEU A 106 21.71 -23.66 36.67
CA LEU A 106 20.42 -23.87 37.39
C LEU A 106 20.20 -22.77 38.45
N ARG A 107 18.98 -22.20 38.48
CA ARG A 107 18.30 -21.38 39.52
C ARG A 107 19.12 -20.70 40.64
N VAL A 108 18.96 -19.38 40.81
CA VAL A 108 18.49 -18.69 42.06
C VAL A 108 18.27 -17.18 41.82
N PHE A 109 17.60 -16.49 42.74
CA PHE A 109 16.97 -15.17 42.62
C PHE A 109 17.76 -13.99 43.28
N PHE A 110 17.69 -12.82 42.63
CA PHE A 110 17.52 -11.46 43.20
C PHE A 110 18.53 -10.81 44.19
N LEU A 111 18.31 -9.49 44.37
CA LEU A 111 18.86 -8.54 45.37
C LEU A 111 20.35 -8.13 45.30
N VAL A 112 20.58 -6.87 44.93
CA VAL A 112 21.20 -5.81 45.77
C VAL A 112 20.95 -4.43 45.11
N ALA A 113 20.98 -3.35 45.91
CA ALA A 113 20.97 -1.94 45.50
C ALA A 113 19.67 -1.31 44.94
N ILE A 114 18.61 -1.27 45.76
CA ILE A 114 17.70 -0.10 45.81
C ILE A 114 17.97 0.63 47.15
N ALA A 115 18.81 1.67 47.14
CA ALA A 115 19.13 2.48 48.32
C ALA A 115 19.78 3.86 48.00
N SER A 116 19.41 4.52 46.90
CA SER A 116 19.96 5.85 46.55
C SER A 116 18.94 6.75 45.82
N VAL A 117 17.83 7.03 46.49
CA VAL A 117 16.88 8.09 46.09
C VAL A 117 16.76 9.07 47.26
N LEU A 118 17.02 10.36 47.00
CA LEU A 118 16.73 11.59 47.80
C LEU A 118 17.91 12.60 47.80
N ALA A 119 18.19 13.23 46.65
CA ALA A 119 18.85 14.55 46.51
C ALA A 119 19.20 14.81 45.02
N GLY A 120 18.19 14.98 44.16
CA GLY A 120 18.43 15.09 42.73
C GLY A 120 17.22 14.68 41.91
N GLY A 121 16.12 15.41 42.06
CA GLY A 121 14.93 15.27 41.22
C GLY A 121 15.19 15.79 39.80
N ILE A 122 16.10 15.15 39.07
CA ILE A 122 16.10 15.25 37.62
C ILE A 122 14.78 14.63 37.18
N ALA A 123 13.82 15.49 36.83
CA ALA A 123 12.66 15.07 36.08
C ALA A 123 13.16 14.56 34.73
N ILE A 124 13.43 13.26 34.66
CA ILE A 124 13.61 12.56 33.39
C ILE A 124 12.29 12.76 32.67
N SER A 125 12.28 13.68 31.71
CA SER A 125 11.14 13.88 30.83
C SER A 125 10.87 12.54 30.18
N GLN A 126 9.82 11.85 30.64
CA GLN A 126 9.21 10.76 29.90
C GLN A 126 9.02 11.30 28.47
N PRO A 127 9.57 10.65 27.43
CA PRO A 127 9.35 11.12 26.07
C PRO A 127 7.85 11.11 25.83
N THR A 128 7.27 12.28 25.60
CA THR A 128 5.83 12.43 25.38
C THR A 128 5.41 11.42 24.30
N PRO A 129 4.42 10.54 24.54
CA PRO A 129 4.05 9.51 23.57
C PRO A 129 3.84 10.15 22.19
N GLY A 130 4.71 9.78 21.24
CA GLY A 130 4.96 10.59 20.04
C GLY A 130 3.67 10.82 19.27
N GLY A 131 3.20 12.07 19.23
CA GLY A 131 1.88 12.42 18.68
C GLY A 131 1.69 11.90 17.26
N PHE A 132 0.45 11.54 16.91
CA PHE A 132 0.12 10.87 15.64
C PHE A 132 0.75 11.57 14.43
N ALA A 133 1.64 10.86 13.74
CA ALA A 133 2.55 11.40 12.74
C ALA A 133 1.87 11.51 11.37
N SER A 134 0.83 12.37 11.27
CA SER A 134 -0.16 12.47 10.18
C SER A 134 0.31 12.55 8.72
N GLY A 135 1.60 12.51 8.43
CA GLY A 135 2.15 12.39 7.08
C GLY A 135 1.92 13.59 6.16
N ARG A 136 1.35 14.68 6.69
CA ARG A 136 1.06 15.91 5.95
C ARG A 136 2.31 16.68 5.56
N ALA A 137 2.20 17.47 4.50
CA ALA A 137 3.22 18.43 4.06
C ALA A 137 2.79 19.87 4.37
N SER A 138 3.72 20.83 4.33
CA SER A 138 3.47 22.28 4.44
C SER A 138 3.03 22.95 3.14
N PHE A 139 2.67 22.15 2.13
CA PHE A 139 2.09 22.59 0.87
C PHE A 139 1.20 21.49 0.28
N ALA A 140 0.51 21.80 -0.83
CA ALA A 140 -0.33 20.84 -1.52
C ALA A 140 -0.13 20.87 -3.04
N VAL A 141 -0.19 19.68 -3.67
CA VAL A 141 -0.12 19.51 -5.12
C VAL A 141 -1.48 19.02 -5.64
N ALA A 142 -2.09 19.80 -6.52
CA ALA A 142 -3.23 19.40 -7.32
C ALA A 142 -2.78 18.58 -8.53
N PHE A 143 -3.50 17.50 -8.84
CA PHE A 143 -3.31 16.64 -10.01
C PHE A 143 -4.61 15.90 -10.33
N GLN A 144 -4.94 15.74 -11.62
CA GLN A 144 -6.27 15.25 -12.04
C GLN A 144 -7.39 16.00 -11.27
N ASP A 145 -8.40 15.31 -10.74
CA ASP A 145 -9.47 15.87 -9.88
C ASP A 145 -9.11 15.84 -8.36
N GLU A 146 -7.82 15.80 -8.01
CA GLU A 146 -7.34 15.48 -6.67
C GLU A 146 -6.31 16.50 -6.15
N VAL A 147 -6.12 16.51 -4.83
CA VAL A 147 -5.13 17.38 -4.16
C VAL A 147 -4.41 16.60 -3.06
N ALA A 148 -3.14 16.26 -3.30
CA ALA A 148 -2.25 15.69 -2.29
C ALA A 148 -1.84 16.77 -1.29
N ARG A 149 -2.11 16.51 0.00
CA ARG A 149 -1.67 17.31 1.17
C ARG A 149 -0.75 16.48 2.08
N TYR A 150 -0.25 15.38 1.55
CA TYR A 150 0.46 14.32 2.25
C TYR A 150 1.78 14.04 1.51
N ARG A 151 2.84 13.71 2.24
CA ARG A 151 4.20 13.51 1.74
C ARG A 151 4.34 12.33 0.77
N VAL A 152 3.37 11.41 0.77
CA VAL A 152 3.20 10.37 -0.26
C VAL A 152 1.73 10.35 -0.67
N MET A 153 1.45 10.16 -1.96
CA MET A 153 0.09 9.89 -2.47
C MET A 153 0.15 9.14 -3.81
N ALA A 154 -0.83 8.28 -4.09
CA ALA A 154 -0.95 7.59 -5.38
C ALA A 154 -1.80 8.39 -6.39
N GLY A 155 -1.36 8.38 -7.64
CA GLY A 155 -2.14 8.80 -8.82
C GLY A 155 -2.35 7.63 -9.77
N PHE A 156 -3.38 7.70 -10.63
CA PHE A 156 -3.80 6.58 -11.48
C PHE A 156 -4.14 7.09 -12.88
N VAL A 157 -3.36 6.69 -13.89
CA VAL A 157 -3.35 7.29 -15.24
C VAL A 157 -3.30 6.22 -16.32
N LEU A 158 -3.79 6.51 -17.52
CA LEU A 158 -3.59 5.65 -18.69
C LEU A 158 -2.18 5.83 -19.29
N PRO A 159 -1.67 4.84 -20.07
CA PRO A 159 -0.40 4.97 -20.77
C PRO A 159 -0.42 6.15 -21.74
N GLY A 160 0.57 7.04 -21.65
CA GLY A 160 0.63 8.27 -22.47
C GLY A 160 -0.28 9.43 -22.04
N GLU A 161 -1.00 9.33 -20.91
CA GLU A 161 -1.86 10.41 -20.38
C GLU A 161 -1.06 11.65 -19.95
N GLU A 162 -1.50 12.86 -20.31
CA GLU A 162 -0.93 14.12 -19.80
C GLU A 162 -1.48 14.43 -18.41
N VAL A 163 -0.61 14.44 -17.39
CA VAL A 163 -0.93 14.87 -16.02
C VAL A 163 -0.44 16.29 -15.81
N ARG A 164 -1.33 17.16 -15.36
CA ARG A 164 -0.97 18.50 -14.88
C ARG A 164 -0.78 18.48 -13.37
N PHE A 165 0.41 18.85 -12.91
CA PHE A 165 0.75 19.02 -11.49
C PHE A 165 0.83 20.51 -11.17
N ARG A 166 0.15 20.97 -10.12
CA ARG A 166 0.24 22.38 -9.67
C ARG A 166 0.34 22.49 -8.14
N VAL A 167 1.21 23.34 -7.62
CA VAL A 167 1.16 23.72 -6.20
C VAL A 167 0.00 24.69 -5.96
N VAL A 168 -0.89 24.36 -5.01
CA VAL A 168 -2.15 25.10 -4.77
C VAL A 168 -2.36 25.60 -3.35
N GLU A 169 -1.55 25.13 -2.39
CA GLU A 169 -1.55 25.63 -1.01
C GLU A 169 -0.11 26.05 -0.67
N ASP A 170 0.29 27.22 -1.14
CA ASP A 170 1.56 27.84 -0.75
C ASP A 170 1.37 29.31 -0.35
N GLU A 171 1.39 29.55 0.95
CA GLU A 171 1.20 30.87 1.57
C GLU A 171 2.43 31.79 1.45
N ARG A 172 3.57 31.27 0.98
CA ARG A 172 4.88 31.95 1.08
C ARG A 172 5.56 32.25 -0.25
N ASN A 173 4.95 31.87 -1.38
CA ASN A 173 5.52 32.01 -2.72
C ASN A 173 6.95 31.44 -2.83
N ARG A 174 7.12 30.23 -2.31
CA ARG A 174 8.38 29.46 -2.24
C ARG A 174 8.74 28.91 -3.61
N SER A 175 10.02 28.62 -3.86
CA SER A 175 10.44 27.97 -5.10
C SER A 175 10.18 26.46 -5.06
N PHE A 176 9.69 25.91 -6.18
CA PHE A 176 9.39 24.48 -6.32
C PHE A 176 9.98 23.89 -7.60
N GLN A 177 10.40 22.64 -7.52
CA GLN A 177 10.87 21.82 -8.64
C GLN A 177 10.03 20.54 -8.73
N LEU A 178 9.80 20.06 -9.95
CA LEU A 178 9.26 18.72 -10.21
C LEU A 178 10.35 17.82 -10.80
N GLU A 179 10.46 16.60 -10.26
CA GLU A 179 11.32 15.52 -10.72
C GLU A 179 10.44 14.31 -11.07
N GLY A 180 10.73 13.60 -12.16
CA GLY A 180 9.92 12.46 -12.61
C GLY A 180 10.57 11.76 -13.79
N PRO A 181 11.75 11.13 -13.59
CA PRO A 181 12.76 10.89 -14.62
C PRO A 181 12.31 9.95 -15.75
N ASP A 182 11.36 9.06 -15.48
CA ASP A 182 10.91 8.04 -16.43
C ASP A 182 9.84 8.54 -17.42
N GLY A 183 9.23 9.70 -17.16
CA GLY A 183 8.16 10.29 -17.97
C GLY A 183 8.53 11.65 -18.56
N LEU A 184 7.78 12.11 -19.56
CA LEU A 184 8.16 13.25 -20.39
C LEU A 184 7.60 14.57 -19.83
N LEU A 185 8.47 15.46 -19.34
CA LEU A 185 8.09 16.81 -18.92
C LEU A 185 7.81 17.71 -20.14
N LEU A 186 6.55 17.75 -20.59
CA LEU A 186 6.10 18.52 -21.76
C LEU A 186 6.11 20.04 -21.52
N LYS A 187 5.78 20.48 -20.31
CA LYS A 187 5.69 21.92 -19.96
C LYS A 187 6.15 22.14 -18.53
N SER A 188 6.95 23.19 -18.32
CA SER A 188 7.41 23.63 -16.99
C SER A 188 7.17 25.13 -16.85
N ARG A 189 6.55 25.55 -15.74
CA ARG A 189 6.36 26.93 -15.31
C ARG A 189 6.57 27.00 -13.79
N ALA A 190 6.63 28.20 -13.24
CA ALA A 190 6.56 28.37 -11.79
C ALA A 190 5.29 27.68 -11.25
N HIS A 191 5.49 26.65 -10.44
CA HIS A 191 4.47 25.94 -9.65
C HIS A 191 3.43 25.16 -10.48
N ASP A 192 3.61 25.02 -11.80
CA ASP A 192 2.66 24.37 -12.72
C ASP A 192 3.42 23.63 -13.84
N TRP A 193 3.25 22.31 -13.90
CA TRP A 193 3.93 21.42 -14.83
C TRP A 193 2.93 20.54 -15.58
N VAL A 194 3.26 20.17 -16.81
CA VAL A 194 2.57 19.10 -17.55
C VAL A 194 3.59 18.00 -17.86
N TRP A 195 3.32 16.81 -17.34
CA TRP A 195 4.15 15.62 -17.46
C TRP A 195 3.33 14.53 -18.11
N GLN A 196 3.88 13.86 -19.11
CA GLN A 196 3.23 12.76 -19.81
C GLN A 196 3.67 11.43 -19.21
N ALA A 197 2.67 10.61 -18.91
CA ALA A 197 2.85 9.26 -18.41
C ALA A 197 3.57 8.36 -19.44
N PRO A 198 4.46 7.46 -19.01
CA PRO A 198 5.05 6.45 -19.89
C PRO A 198 3.98 5.59 -20.61
N VAL A 199 4.36 5.04 -21.76
CA VAL A 199 3.51 4.09 -22.52
C VAL A 199 3.57 2.65 -21.98
N VAL A 200 4.43 2.41 -20.99
CA VAL A 200 4.62 1.12 -20.29
C VAL A 200 3.87 1.17 -18.96
N THR A 201 3.28 0.05 -18.54
CA THR A 201 2.55 -0.07 -17.28
C THR A 201 3.50 -0.28 -16.09
N GLY A 202 3.17 0.30 -14.94
CA GLY A 202 4.06 0.30 -13.78
C GLY A 202 3.75 1.41 -12.79
N VAL A 203 4.70 1.68 -11.88
CA VAL A 203 4.65 2.82 -10.96
C VAL A 203 5.84 3.75 -11.22
N TYR A 204 5.54 5.03 -11.38
CA TYR A 204 6.49 6.08 -11.74
C TYR A 204 6.47 7.17 -10.67
N PRO A 205 7.53 7.28 -9.86
CA PRO A 205 7.58 8.27 -8.78
C PRO A 205 7.84 9.68 -9.33
N VAL A 206 6.86 10.57 -9.17
CA VAL A 206 6.98 12.00 -9.48
C VAL A 206 7.09 12.77 -8.16
N ARG A 207 8.20 13.49 -7.95
CA ARG A 207 8.46 14.26 -6.73
C ARG A 207 8.27 15.75 -7.02
N VAL A 208 7.52 16.44 -6.16
CA VAL A 208 7.53 17.92 -6.09
C VAL A 208 8.28 18.33 -4.83
N THR A 209 9.36 19.10 -4.99
CA THR A 209 10.26 19.52 -3.90
C THR A 209 10.26 21.04 -3.75
N CYS A 210 9.97 21.51 -2.54
CA CYS A 210 10.14 22.90 -2.12
C CYS A 210 11.64 23.19 -1.92
N GLN A 211 12.22 24.03 -2.77
CA GLN A 211 13.67 24.31 -2.75
C GLN A 211 14.10 25.05 -1.48
N ASP A 212 13.23 25.93 -0.97
CA ASP A 212 13.47 26.79 0.19
C ASP A 212 13.71 26.03 1.50
N ASN A 213 13.23 24.77 1.61
CA ASN A 213 13.32 23.99 2.84
C ASN A 213 13.55 22.47 2.67
N GLY A 214 13.60 21.97 1.42
CA GLY A 214 13.80 20.56 1.10
C GLY A 214 12.61 19.63 1.37
N GLU A 215 11.44 20.14 1.79
CA GLU A 215 10.25 19.31 1.93
C GLU A 215 9.72 18.88 0.54
N SER A 216 9.32 17.62 0.40
CA SER A 216 8.74 17.12 -0.84
C SER A 216 7.45 16.31 -0.63
N ILE A 217 6.62 16.31 -1.68
CA ILE A 217 5.51 15.39 -1.88
C ILE A 217 5.93 14.40 -2.97
N LEU A 218 5.83 13.11 -2.66
CA LEU A 218 6.03 12.03 -3.61
C LEU A 218 4.69 11.53 -4.15
N LEU A 219 4.49 11.63 -5.45
CA LEU A 219 3.34 11.11 -6.17
C LEU A 219 3.75 9.81 -6.86
N ASN A 220 3.30 8.67 -6.32
CA ASN A 220 3.49 7.37 -6.96
C ASN A 220 2.42 7.22 -8.05
N VAL A 221 2.78 7.57 -9.28
CA VAL A 221 1.86 7.57 -10.42
C VAL A 221 1.82 6.18 -11.05
N PHE A 222 0.71 5.48 -10.88
CA PHE A 222 0.50 4.16 -11.48
C PHE A 222 -0.05 4.30 -12.90
N VAL A 223 0.73 3.86 -13.88
CA VAL A 223 0.26 3.70 -15.27
C VAL A 223 -0.52 2.39 -15.35
N LEU A 224 -1.82 2.53 -15.58
CA LEU A 224 -2.81 1.47 -15.56
C LEU A 224 -2.73 0.60 -16.82
N VAL A 225 -2.97 -0.71 -16.65
CA VAL A 225 -3.33 -1.59 -17.77
C VAL A 225 -4.75 -1.19 -18.24
N PRO A 226 -4.94 -0.74 -19.50
CA PRO A 226 -6.25 -0.26 -19.95
C PRO A 226 -7.35 -1.32 -19.89
N PHE A 227 -8.58 -0.91 -19.57
CA PHE A 227 -9.73 -1.81 -19.46
C PHE A 227 -10.04 -2.56 -20.76
N SER A 228 -9.69 -2.00 -21.91
CA SER A 228 -9.80 -2.63 -23.23
C SER A 228 -8.99 -3.93 -23.39
N GLN A 229 -8.03 -4.20 -22.50
CA GLN A 229 -7.29 -5.47 -22.47
C GLN A 229 -8.04 -6.61 -21.74
N VAL A 230 -9.21 -6.34 -21.12
CA VAL A 230 -10.02 -7.38 -20.46
C VAL A 230 -10.76 -8.22 -21.50
N VAL A 231 -10.22 -9.41 -21.79
CA VAL A 231 -10.83 -10.37 -22.73
C VAL A 231 -11.59 -11.44 -21.95
N ASN A 232 -12.86 -11.67 -22.30
CA ASN A 232 -13.73 -12.68 -21.67
C ASN A 232 -13.76 -12.62 -20.12
N GLY A 233 -13.73 -11.40 -19.56
CA GLY A 233 -13.71 -11.16 -18.12
C GLY A 233 -12.40 -11.51 -17.42
N ARG A 234 -11.28 -11.59 -18.15
CA ARG A 234 -9.94 -11.86 -17.61
C ARG A 234 -8.91 -10.86 -18.13
N LEU A 235 -7.88 -10.62 -17.34
CA LEU A 235 -6.72 -9.79 -17.69
C LEU A 235 -5.46 -10.56 -17.31
N ASN A 236 -4.60 -10.88 -18.27
CA ASN A 236 -3.40 -11.72 -18.10
C ASN A 236 -3.63 -12.95 -17.19
N GLY A 237 -4.71 -13.69 -17.47
CA GLY A 237 -5.13 -14.86 -16.71
C GLY A 237 -5.89 -14.56 -15.41
N TYR A 238 -5.64 -13.44 -14.73
CA TYR A 238 -6.38 -13.00 -13.54
C TYR A 238 -7.87 -12.79 -13.85
N ARG A 239 -8.76 -13.14 -12.92
CA ARG A 239 -10.22 -13.14 -13.17
C ARG A 239 -10.85 -11.84 -12.67
N ILE A 240 -11.32 -11.01 -13.61
CA ILE A 240 -12.06 -9.77 -13.32
C ILE A 240 -13.57 -10.07 -13.22
N GLY A 241 -14.11 -10.87 -14.15
CA GLY A 241 -15.55 -10.94 -14.40
C GLY A 241 -16.05 -9.74 -15.18
N SER A 242 -17.36 -9.50 -15.12
CA SER A 242 -18.04 -8.44 -15.86
C SER A 242 -18.55 -7.34 -14.93
N TYR A 243 -18.29 -6.08 -15.29
CA TYR A 243 -18.99 -4.93 -14.72
C TYR A 243 -20.43 -4.87 -15.28
N PRO A 244 -21.41 -4.26 -14.59
CA PRO A 244 -22.77 -4.11 -15.11
C PRO A 244 -22.82 -3.21 -16.37
N ASP A 245 -23.59 -3.61 -17.38
CA ASP A 245 -23.69 -2.92 -18.68
C ASP A 245 -24.22 -1.47 -18.59
N LYS A 246 -24.89 -1.14 -17.47
CA LYS A 246 -25.51 0.16 -17.22
C LYS A 246 -25.04 0.70 -15.86
N PRO A 247 -24.52 1.93 -15.78
CA PRO A 247 -24.21 2.56 -14.49
C PRO A 247 -25.46 2.68 -13.62
N LEU A 248 -25.32 2.47 -12.30
CA LEU A 248 -26.43 2.58 -11.36
C LEU A 248 -27.06 3.98 -11.43
N LYS A 249 -28.36 4.05 -11.75
CA LYS A 249 -29.10 5.31 -11.97
C LYS A 249 -28.45 6.25 -13.02
N GLY A 250 -27.63 5.71 -13.94
CA GLY A 250 -26.89 6.50 -14.92
C GLY A 250 -25.70 7.28 -14.36
N LEU A 251 -25.33 7.09 -13.08
CA LEU A 251 -24.29 7.87 -12.41
C LEU A 251 -22.88 7.45 -12.87
N ASP A 252 -22.10 8.41 -13.35
CA ASP A 252 -20.74 8.23 -13.89
C ASP A 252 -19.78 7.46 -12.98
N ILE A 253 -19.91 7.60 -11.66
CA ILE A 253 -19.10 6.89 -10.67
C ILE A 253 -19.28 5.35 -10.70
N TYR A 254 -20.29 4.85 -11.42
CA TYR A 254 -20.55 3.43 -11.70
C TYR A 254 -20.30 3.01 -13.16
N LYS A 255 -19.75 3.88 -14.03
CA LYS A 255 -19.15 3.44 -15.30
C LYS A 255 -17.97 2.47 -15.01
N PRO A 256 -17.65 1.51 -15.90
CA PRO A 256 -16.45 0.68 -15.75
C PRO A 256 -15.17 1.53 -15.54
N PRO A 257 -14.16 1.03 -14.81
CA PRO A 257 -12.89 1.75 -14.63
C PRO A 257 -12.17 1.89 -15.98
N VAL A 258 -11.36 2.93 -16.14
CA VAL A 258 -10.56 3.15 -17.37
C VAL A 258 -9.44 2.13 -17.54
N GLY A 259 -8.96 1.57 -16.43
CA GLY A 259 -7.91 0.55 -16.38
C GLY A 259 -7.69 0.04 -14.96
N PHE A 260 -6.66 -0.79 -14.78
CA PHE A 260 -6.30 -1.44 -13.53
C PHE A 260 -4.85 -1.21 -13.17
N VAL A 261 -4.55 -1.08 -11.87
CA VAL A 261 -3.17 -1.15 -11.38
C VAL A 261 -2.71 -2.59 -11.51
N GLU A 262 -1.59 -2.79 -12.18
CA GLU A 262 -0.86 -4.06 -12.21
C GLU A 262 -0.07 -4.22 -10.90
N VAL A 263 -0.43 -5.23 -10.13
CA VAL A 263 0.27 -5.62 -8.91
C VAL A 263 1.07 -6.88 -9.21
N THR A 264 2.40 -6.77 -9.11
CA THR A 264 3.35 -7.85 -9.33
C THR A 264 3.78 -8.46 -7.99
N ALA A 265 4.85 -9.25 -7.93
CA ALA A 265 5.37 -9.73 -6.65
C ALA A 265 6.18 -8.64 -5.90
N GLU A 266 6.67 -7.64 -6.64
CA GLU A 266 7.66 -6.65 -6.19
C GLU A 266 7.01 -5.36 -5.66
N ASN A 267 5.90 -4.91 -6.27
CA ASN A 267 5.22 -3.66 -5.92
C ASN A 267 4.08 -3.69 -4.86
N PRO A 268 3.67 -4.80 -4.20
CA PRO A 268 2.64 -4.74 -3.15
C PRO A 268 2.98 -3.81 -1.97
N ASN A 269 4.27 -3.64 -1.68
CA ASN A 269 4.74 -2.78 -0.58
C ASN A 269 4.89 -1.29 -0.97
N THR A 270 4.56 -0.91 -2.22
CA THR A 270 4.58 0.51 -2.63
C THR A 270 3.56 1.30 -1.82
N ALA A 271 4.02 2.34 -1.11
CA ALA A 271 3.15 3.25 -0.36
C ALA A 271 2.22 4.02 -1.32
N VAL A 272 0.92 4.03 -1.01
CA VAL A 272 -0.11 4.74 -1.78
C VAL A 272 -0.61 5.99 -1.05
N SER A 273 -0.37 6.08 0.26
CA SER A 273 -0.43 7.29 1.09
C SER A 273 0.44 7.05 2.34
N PRO A 274 0.65 8.01 3.26
CA PRO A 274 1.61 7.84 4.36
C PRO A 274 1.39 6.61 5.23
N HIS A 275 0.15 6.21 5.46
CA HIS A 275 -0.20 5.08 6.34
C HIS A 275 -0.79 3.88 5.58
N PHE A 276 -0.66 3.79 4.25
CA PHE A 276 -1.22 2.66 3.48
C PHE A 276 -0.35 2.23 2.29
N THR A 277 -0.30 0.92 2.00
CA THR A 277 0.41 0.31 0.86
C THR A 277 -0.54 -0.34 -0.14
N LEU A 278 -0.08 -0.52 -1.39
CA LEU A 278 -0.86 -1.05 -2.50
C LEU A 278 -1.48 -2.43 -2.21
N GLY A 279 -0.71 -3.31 -1.57
CA GLY A 279 -1.09 -4.68 -1.24
C GLY A 279 -2.29 -4.79 -0.29
N GLN A 280 -2.48 -3.82 0.61
CA GLN A 280 -3.63 -3.78 1.53
C GLN A 280 -4.98 -3.65 0.81
N PHE A 281 -4.97 -3.12 -0.43
CA PHE A 281 -6.19 -2.98 -1.24
C PHE A 281 -6.43 -4.14 -2.20
N LEU A 282 -5.61 -5.20 -2.20
CA LEU A 282 -5.77 -6.36 -3.07
C LEU A 282 -7.09 -7.10 -2.84
N CYS A 283 -7.69 -7.57 -3.94
CA CYS A 283 -8.84 -8.46 -3.89
C CYS A 283 -8.44 -9.83 -3.32
N LYS A 284 -9.12 -10.26 -2.25
CA LYS A 284 -8.97 -11.56 -1.55
C LYS A 284 -9.37 -12.81 -2.37
N GLN A 285 -9.26 -12.76 -3.71
CA GLN A 285 -9.35 -13.96 -4.54
C GLN A 285 -7.99 -14.65 -4.64
N GLU A 286 -8.00 -15.97 -4.62
CA GLU A 286 -6.80 -16.78 -4.77
C GLU A 286 -6.28 -16.73 -6.20
N SER A 287 -5.01 -16.33 -6.35
CA SER A 287 -4.26 -16.37 -7.60
C SER A 287 -2.77 -16.17 -7.32
N GLY A 288 -1.93 -16.56 -8.28
CA GLY A 288 -0.58 -16.00 -8.42
C GLY A 288 -0.60 -14.54 -8.88
N TYR A 289 0.58 -14.02 -9.23
CA TYR A 289 0.77 -12.73 -9.87
C TYR A 289 0.86 -12.86 -11.41
N PRO A 290 0.58 -11.79 -12.18
CA PRO A 290 0.09 -10.49 -11.74
C PRO A 290 -1.35 -10.53 -11.21
N LYS A 291 -1.66 -9.58 -10.32
CA LYS A 291 -3.00 -9.30 -9.79
C LYS A 291 -3.41 -7.91 -10.23
N TYR A 292 -4.70 -7.65 -10.36
CA TYR A 292 -5.20 -6.36 -10.84
C TYR A 292 -6.21 -5.76 -9.87
N LEU A 293 -6.03 -4.48 -9.55
CA LEU A 293 -6.95 -3.73 -8.71
C LEU A 293 -7.36 -2.39 -9.31
N VAL A 294 -8.51 -1.88 -8.87
CA VAL A 294 -8.90 -0.47 -9.05
C VAL A 294 -8.73 0.21 -7.70
N LEU A 295 -8.15 1.39 -7.67
CA LEU A 295 -8.03 2.21 -6.47
C LEU A 295 -8.30 3.68 -6.83
N ARG A 296 -8.75 4.47 -5.86
CA ARG A 296 -9.03 5.90 -6.05
C ARG A 296 -8.28 6.70 -5.01
N THR A 297 -7.49 7.68 -5.47
CA THR A 297 -6.81 8.68 -4.63
C THR A 297 -7.75 9.31 -3.59
N ARG A 298 -9.01 9.58 -3.96
CA ARG A 298 -10.05 10.09 -3.05
C ARG A 298 -10.35 9.19 -1.85
N LEU A 299 -10.28 7.86 -2.03
CA LEU A 299 -10.45 6.89 -0.93
C LEU A 299 -9.24 6.95 0.01
N LEU A 300 -8.02 7.02 -0.53
CA LEU A 300 -6.79 7.13 0.25
C LEU A 300 -6.77 8.42 1.07
N ARG A 301 -7.05 9.56 0.42
CA ARG A 301 -7.21 10.86 1.09
C ARG A 301 -8.29 10.84 2.19
N LYS A 302 -9.39 10.08 2.00
CA LYS A 302 -10.43 9.88 3.02
C LYS A 302 -9.91 9.03 4.19
N LEU A 303 -9.22 7.91 3.93
CA LEU A 303 -8.67 7.04 4.98
C LEU A 303 -7.65 7.78 5.85
N GLU A 304 -6.78 8.59 5.25
CA GLU A 304 -5.84 9.46 5.98
C GLU A 304 -6.57 10.51 6.85
N PHE A 305 -7.69 11.07 6.37
CA PHE A 305 -8.53 11.99 7.16
C PHE A 305 -9.21 11.24 8.33
N VAL A 306 -9.76 10.05 8.09
CA VAL A 306 -10.39 9.20 9.11
C VAL A 306 -9.37 8.84 10.20
N LEU A 307 -8.18 8.37 9.82
CA LEU A 307 -7.10 8.04 10.74
C LEU A 307 -6.67 9.26 11.58
N GLN A 308 -6.52 10.44 10.95
CA GLN A 308 -6.28 11.69 11.68
C GLN A 308 -7.42 12.05 12.65
N THR A 309 -8.68 11.75 12.30
CA THR A 309 -9.85 12.03 13.14
C THR A 309 -9.94 11.09 14.35
N ILE A 310 -9.69 9.79 14.15
CA ILE A 310 -9.65 8.78 15.23
C ILE A 310 -8.61 9.16 16.29
N ASN A 311 -7.42 9.59 15.87
CA ASN A 311 -6.39 10.09 16.80
C ASN A 311 -6.77 11.40 17.48
N ARG A 312 -7.48 12.33 16.80
CA ARG A 312 -8.03 13.54 17.44
C ARG A 312 -9.11 13.23 18.48
N ALA A 313 -9.85 12.12 18.31
CA ALA A 313 -10.82 11.62 19.28
C ALA A 313 -10.17 10.87 20.47
N GLY A 314 -8.84 10.85 20.56
CA GLY A 314 -8.10 10.21 21.67
C GLY A 314 -7.84 8.71 21.51
N ILE A 315 -8.22 8.11 20.37
CA ILE A 315 -7.97 6.71 20.07
C ILE A 315 -6.63 6.62 19.31
N ARG A 316 -5.59 6.07 19.93
CA ARG A 316 -4.30 5.90 19.27
C ARG A 316 -4.41 4.85 18.17
N CYS A 317 -4.10 5.24 16.94
CA CYS A 317 -4.09 4.34 15.79
C CYS A 317 -3.07 4.88 14.78
N ASP A 318 -1.96 4.18 14.53
CA ASP A 318 -0.97 4.62 13.54
C ASP A 318 -1.28 4.11 12.11
N GLN A 319 -2.14 3.10 11.99
CA GLN A 319 -2.66 2.58 10.72
C GLN A 319 -4.01 1.89 10.99
N LEU A 320 -4.98 2.06 10.08
CA LEU A 320 -6.21 1.26 10.10
C LEU A 320 -5.97 -0.08 9.38
N THR A 321 -6.39 -1.19 9.98
CA THR A 321 -6.35 -2.50 9.31
C THR A 321 -7.40 -2.52 8.19
N VAL A 322 -6.95 -2.67 6.94
CA VAL A 322 -7.83 -2.75 5.76
C VAL A 322 -8.32 -4.19 5.61
N MET A 323 -9.48 -4.50 6.19
CA MET A 323 -10.12 -5.81 6.07
C MET A 323 -10.45 -6.17 4.62
N SER A 324 -10.86 -5.19 3.81
CA SER A 324 -11.19 -5.40 2.41
C SER A 324 -11.15 -4.10 1.59
N GLY A 325 -10.18 -4.00 0.67
CA GLY A 325 -10.10 -2.94 -0.34
C GLY A 325 -10.91 -3.27 -1.60
N TYR A 326 -10.24 -3.33 -2.75
CA TYR A 326 -10.87 -3.64 -4.03
C TYR A 326 -11.42 -5.07 -4.08
N ARG A 327 -12.52 -5.27 -4.81
CA ARG A 327 -13.06 -6.58 -5.14
C ARG A 327 -13.29 -6.66 -6.64
N THR A 328 -12.81 -7.69 -7.32
CA THR A 328 -13.20 -7.90 -8.72
C THR A 328 -14.71 -8.16 -8.82
N PRO A 329 -15.39 -7.75 -9.90
CA PRO A 329 -16.81 -8.09 -10.11
C PRO A 329 -17.11 -9.58 -9.91
N TRP A 330 -16.21 -10.46 -10.37
CA TRP A 330 -16.34 -11.91 -10.13
C TRP A 330 -16.25 -12.28 -8.65
N TYR A 331 -15.22 -11.83 -7.93
CA TYR A 331 -15.04 -12.18 -6.52
C TYR A 331 -16.18 -11.62 -5.66
N ASN A 332 -16.59 -10.37 -5.89
CA ASN A 332 -17.71 -9.74 -5.21
C ASN A 332 -19.01 -10.56 -5.39
N LYS A 333 -19.28 -11.07 -6.60
CA LYS A 333 -20.41 -11.98 -6.85
C LYS A 333 -20.22 -13.34 -6.16
N ALA A 334 -19.01 -13.89 -6.16
CA ALA A 334 -18.71 -15.19 -5.53
C ALA A 334 -18.95 -15.19 -4.02
N ILE A 335 -18.68 -14.07 -3.32
CA ILE A 335 -18.99 -13.87 -1.90
C ILE A 335 -20.41 -13.29 -1.65
N GLY A 336 -21.35 -13.51 -2.59
CA GLY A 336 -22.77 -13.14 -2.46
C GLY A 336 -23.07 -11.62 -2.41
N ASN A 337 -22.09 -10.76 -2.64
CA ASN A 337 -22.26 -9.31 -2.49
C ASN A 337 -22.95 -8.65 -3.70
N VAL A 338 -23.63 -7.53 -3.44
CA VAL A 338 -24.38 -6.78 -4.46
C VAL A 338 -23.49 -6.22 -5.57
N GLN A 339 -23.96 -6.27 -6.81
CA GLN A 339 -23.17 -5.91 -8.01
C GLN A 339 -22.69 -4.45 -8.04
N TYR A 340 -23.43 -3.53 -7.39
CA TYR A 340 -23.08 -2.10 -7.30
C TYR A 340 -22.34 -1.73 -6.00
N SER A 341 -21.67 -2.71 -5.38
CA SER A 341 -20.77 -2.51 -4.24
C SER A 341 -19.60 -1.59 -4.61
N ARG A 342 -19.31 -0.57 -3.80
CA ARG A 342 -18.27 0.43 -4.10
C ARG A 342 -16.84 -0.11 -4.09
N HIS A 343 -16.60 -1.27 -3.49
CA HIS A 343 -15.34 -2.02 -3.58
C HIS A 343 -15.01 -2.40 -5.03
N VAL A 344 -16.02 -2.64 -5.87
CA VAL A 344 -15.87 -3.03 -7.27
C VAL A 344 -15.35 -1.88 -8.15
N TRP A 345 -15.41 -0.63 -7.68
CA TRP A 345 -14.88 0.55 -8.38
C TRP A 345 -13.68 1.20 -7.67
N GLY A 346 -13.00 0.45 -6.80
CA GLY A 346 -11.81 0.93 -6.07
C GLY A 346 -12.07 2.11 -5.12
N GLY A 347 -13.34 2.33 -4.76
CA GLY A 347 -13.80 3.52 -4.06
C GLY A 347 -14.35 3.25 -2.66
N ALA A 348 -14.08 2.07 -2.09
CA ALA A 348 -14.45 1.70 -0.72
C ALA A 348 -13.37 0.87 -0.04
N ALA A 349 -13.37 0.92 1.29
CA ALA A 349 -12.61 0.03 2.16
C ALA A 349 -13.45 -0.35 3.38
N ASP A 350 -13.33 -1.61 3.81
CA ASP A 350 -13.79 -2.07 5.12
C ASP A 350 -12.59 -2.02 6.07
N VAL A 351 -12.70 -1.33 7.20
CA VAL A 351 -11.58 -0.98 8.10
C VAL A 351 -11.93 -1.11 9.58
N TYR A 352 -10.91 -1.36 10.40
CA TYR A 352 -10.99 -1.36 11.87
C TYR A 352 -9.68 -0.88 12.52
N VAL A 353 -9.71 -0.66 13.84
CA VAL A 353 -8.57 -0.31 14.69
C VAL A 353 -8.12 -1.58 15.43
N ASP A 354 -6.83 -1.87 15.40
CA ASP A 354 -6.19 -3.16 15.72
C ASP A 354 -4.77 -2.82 16.20
N VAL A 355 -4.62 -2.54 17.50
CA VAL A 355 -3.45 -1.81 18.05
C VAL A 355 -2.90 -2.42 19.34
N ASP A 356 -3.74 -2.82 20.28
CA ASP A 356 -3.29 -3.34 21.59
C ASP A 356 -4.23 -4.42 22.16
N PRO A 357 -3.99 -5.71 21.88
CA PRO A 357 -2.93 -6.25 21.03
C PRO A 357 -3.24 -6.14 19.52
N ILE A 358 -2.19 -6.10 18.68
CA ILE A 358 -2.34 -6.36 17.24
C ILE A 358 -2.57 -7.87 17.06
N ASP A 359 -3.83 -8.30 17.00
CA ASP A 359 -4.22 -9.71 16.86
C ASP A 359 -5.04 -10.00 15.58
N GLY A 360 -5.40 -8.96 14.82
CA GLY A 360 -6.22 -9.05 13.62
C GLY A 360 -7.73 -8.94 13.89
N GLN A 361 -8.15 -8.63 15.11
CA GLN A 361 -9.52 -8.24 15.47
C GLN A 361 -9.60 -6.72 15.71
N MET A 362 -10.77 -6.23 16.08
CA MET A 362 -10.96 -4.82 16.43
C MET A 362 -10.75 -4.62 17.93
N ASP A 363 -10.02 -3.58 18.33
CA ASP A 363 -9.85 -3.19 19.73
C ASP A 363 -11.23 -2.95 20.42
N ASP A 364 -11.32 -3.19 21.73
CA ASP A 364 -12.45 -2.75 22.58
C ASP A 364 -12.38 -1.22 22.78
N LEU A 365 -12.85 -0.49 21.76
CA LEU A 365 -12.87 0.97 21.74
C LEU A 365 -13.90 1.56 22.68
N ASN A 366 -14.95 0.80 23.03
CA ASN A 366 -16.02 1.26 23.92
C ASN A 366 -15.72 1.00 25.42
N LYS A 367 -14.82 0.06 25.70
CA LYS A 367 -14.31 -0.36 27.03
C LYS A 367 -15.34 -1.09 27.90
N ASP A 368 -16.22 -1.90 27.29
CA ASP A 368 -17.16 -2.79 28.02
C ASP A 368 -16.72 -4.26 28.12
N GLY A 369 -15.47 -4.57 27.76
CA GLY A 369 -14.86 -5.89 27.87
C GLY A 369 -15.27 -6.84 26.75
N LYS A 370 -15.71 -6.31 25.61
CA LYS A 370 -16.21 -7.07 24.45
C LYS A 370 -15.74 -6.43 23.16
N ILE A 371 -15.57 -7.25 22.13
CA ILE A 371 -15.30 -6.83 20.76
C ILE A 371 -16.59 -7.07 19.98
N ASP A 372 -17.44 -6.04 19.83
CA ASP A 372 -18.72 -6.16 19.12
C ASP A 372 -19.08 -4.93 18.25
N ILE A 373 -20.34 -4.84 17.79
CA ILE A 373 -20.79 -3.74 16.93
C ILE A 373 -20.70 -2.36 17.61
N LYS A 374 -20.66 -2.29 18.95
CA LYS A 374 -20.46 -1.04 19.71
C LYS A 374 -19.11 -0.38 19.40
N ASP A 375 -18.07 -1.16 19.13
CA ASP A 375 -16.73 -0.65 18.82
C ASP A 375 -16.67 -0.09 17.40
N ALA A 376 -17.28 -0.81 16.45
CA ALA A 376 -17.57 -0.26 15.12
C ALA A 376 -18.43 1.02 15.22
N ALA A 377 -19.38 1.09 16.15
CA ALA A 377 -20.19 2.29 16.41
C ALA A 377 -19.41 3.46 17.01
N VAL A 378 -18.24 3.24 17.64
CA VAL A 378 -17.32 4.34 18.03
C VAL A 378 -16.71 4.96 16.77
N VAL A 379 -16.07 4.16 15.92
CA VAL A 379 -15.45 4.64 14.67
C VAL A 379 -16.50 5.22 13.70
N TYR A 380 -17.69 4.61 13.60
CA TYR A 380 -18.80 5.09 12.78
C TYR A 380 -19.21 6.51 13.18
N ARG A 381 -19.44 6.79 14.46
CA ARG A 381 -19.82 8.14 14.94
C ARG A 381 -18.72 9.17 14.66
N ILE A 382 -17.47 8.83 14.98
CA ILE A 382 -16.28 9.66 14.71
C ILE A 382 -16.20 10.08 13.23
N ILE A 383 -16.70 9.25 12.30
CA ILE A 383 -16.74 9.52 10.86
C ILE A 383 -18.05 10.22 10.42
N ASP A 384 -19.21 9.87 10.98
CA ASP A 384 -20.50 10.45 10.59
C ASP A 384 -20.59 11.93 11.00
N ASP A 385 -20.09 12.27 12.19
CA ASP A 385 -19.99 13.65 12.71
C ASP A 385 -19.27 14.60 11.75
N ARG A 386 -18.34 14.08 10.92
CA ARG A 386 -17.59 14.87 9.94
C ARG A 386 -18.43 15.32 8.74
N PHE A 387 -19.59 14.71 8.49
CA PHE A 387 -20.38 14.99 7.29
C PHE A 387 -21.02 16.38 7.23
N SER A 388 -20.92 17.18 8.30
CA SER A 388 -21.28 18.60 8.36
C SER A 388 -20.10 19.55 8.09
N GLU A 389 -18.86 19.06 7.99
CA GLU A 389 -17.66 19.89 7.85
C GLU A 389 -17.32 20.15 6.37
N ASP A 390 -17.07 21.41 5.99
CA ASP A 390 -16.69 21.77 4.61
C ASP A 390 -15.49 20.96 4.09
N ALA A 391 -14.50 20.75 4.97
CA ALA A 391 -13.29 19.96 4.70
C ALA A 391 -13.57 18.48 4.38
N TRP A 392 -14.75 17.97 4.73
CA TRP A 392 -15.20 16.62 4.44
C TRP A 392 -16.00 16.50 3.13
N THR A 393 -16.46 17.62 2.54
CA THR A 393 -17.22 17.65 1.28
C THR A 393 -16.60 16.77 0.16
N PRO A 394 -15.27 16.76 -0.07
CA PRO A 394 -14.65 15.88 -1.08
C PRO A 394 -14.72 14.38 -0.78
N PHE A 395 -15.09 14.00 0.45
CA PHE A 395 -15.07 12.62 0.98
C PHE A 395 -16.47 12.07 1.29
N VAL A 396 -17.53 12.81 0.90
CA VAL A 396 -18.92 12.39 1.04
C VAL A 396 -19.17 11.05 0.33
N GLY A 397 -19.79 10.13 1.05
CA GLY A 397 -20.11 8.80 0.54
C GLY A 397 -20.85 7.94 1.56
N GLY A 398 -20.83 6.64 1.29
CA GLY A 398 -21.31 5.60 2.20
C GLY A 398 -20.45 5.50 3.46
N LEU A 399 -21.13 5.10 4.54
CA LEU A 399 -20.58 4.73 5.83
C LEU A 399 -21.52 3.67 6.40
N GLY A 400 -20.99 2.57 6.92
CA GLY A 400 -21.81 1.52 7.55
C GLY A 400 -21.02 0.75 8.59
N GLN A 401 -21.67 0.36 9.68
CA GLN A 401 -21.07 -0.44 10.76
C GLN A 401 -21.49 -1.91 10.60
N TYR A 402 -20.60 -2.84 10.98
CA TYR A 402 -20.84 -4.28 10.84
C TYR A 402 -20.52 -5.03 12.13
N ARG A 403 -21.42 -5.95 12.49
CA ARG A 403 -21.26 -6.89 13.60
C ARG A 403 -20.28 -8.02 13.26
N VAL A 404 -19.75 -8.64 14.30
CA VAL A 404 -18.98 -9.90 14.25
C VAL A 404 -19.76 -10.97 13.48
N THR A 405 -19.05 -11.80 12.72
CA THR A 405 -19.55 -13.04 12.14
C THR A 405 -18.53 -14.17 12.34
N ALA A 406 -18.88 -15.40 11.95
CA ALA A 406 -17.93 -16.52 11.90
C ALA A 406 -16.78 -16.34 10.88
N SER A 407 -16.69 -15.20 10.19
CA SER A 407 -15.66 -14.91 9.18
C SER A 407 -14.88 -13.61 9.41
N HIS A 408 -15.27 -12.78 10.38
CA HIS A 408 -14.59 -11.52 10.71
C HIS A 408 -15.07 -10.93 12.04
N GLY A 409 -14.22 -10.11 12.69
CA GLY A 409 -14.60 -9.21 13.78
C GLY A 409 -15.55 -8.09 13.35
N PRO A 410 -15.84 -7.11 14.21
CA PRO A 410 -16.63 -5.95 13.85
C PRO A 410 -15.78 -4.99 13.00
N PHE A 411 -16.40 -4.20 12.13
CA PHE A 411 -15.68 -3.25 11.28
C PHE A 411 -16.57 -2.09 10.80
N VAL A 412 -15.94 -1.05 10.23
CA VAL A 412 -16.63 0.06 9.57
C VAL A 412 -16.30 0.09 8.08
N HIS A 413 -17.33 0.09 7.26
CA HIS A 413 -17.26 0.34 5.84
C HIS A 413 -17.21 1.85 5.56
N VAL A 414 -16.27 2.30 4.72
CA VAL A 414 -16.22 3.66 4.19
C VAL A 414 -16.11 3.67 2.67
N ASP A 415 -16.81 4.58 2.01
CA ASP A 415 -16.65 4.80 0.57
C ASP A 415 -16.71 6.28 0.16
N VAL A 416 -16.35 6.55 -1.10
CA VAL A 416 -16.37 7.87 -1.74
C VAL A 416 -17.37 7.94 -2.91
N ARG A 417 -18.59 7.43 -2.73
CA ARG A 417 -19.64 7.41 -3.77
C ARG A 417 -20.22 8.78 -4.16
N GLY A 418 -19.84 9.87 -3.47
CA GLY A 418 -20.28 11.24 -3.77
C GLY A 418 -21.66 11.62 -3.22
N PHE A 419 -22.33 10.72 -2.48
CA PHE A 419 -23.61 10.98 -1.80
C PHE A 419 -23.69 10.22 -0.48
N ARG A 420 -24.34 10.83 0.53
CA ARG A 420 -24.49 10.23 1.87
C ARG A 420 -25.36 8.96 1.78
N ALA A 421 -24.90 7.88 2.40
CA ALA A 421 -25.66 6.65 2.61
C ALA A 421 -25.24 6.01 3.93
N ARG A 422 -26.20 5.48 4.70
CA ARG A 422 -26.00 4.83 6.01
C ARG A 422 -26.72 3.50 6.08
N TRP A 423 -26.18 2.56 6.84
CA TRP A 423 -26.73 1.24 7.12
C TRP A 423 -25.91 0.57 8.24
N GLY A 424 -26.42 -0.53 8.81
CA GLY A 424 -25.75 -1.29 9.88
C GLY A 424 -26.31 -1.02 11.27
N ASP A 425 -27.44 -0.34 11.36
CA ASP A 425 -28.26 -0.24 12.58
C ASP A 425 -28.80 -1.63 13.03
#